data_AF-A0A524GJZ7-F1
#
_entry.id   AF-A0A524GJZ7-F1
#
_cell.length_a   1.000
_cell.length_b   1.000
_cell.length_c   1.000
_cell.angle_alpha   90.00
_cell.angle_beta   90.00
_cell.angle_gamma   90.00
#
_symmetry.space_group_name_H-M   'P 1'
#
loop_
_entity.id
_entity.type
_entity.pdbx_description
1 polymer ?
#
loop_
_entity_poly.entity_id
_entity_poly.type
_entity_poly.pdbx_seq_one_letter_code
_entity_poly.pdbx_strand_id
1 'polypeptide(L)' 'MMGVTRERIRQIEAKALKKLQHKKRKDQLADFSQYNYDEK' A
#
# COMPACT_ATOMS: atom_id res chain seq x y z
N MET A 1 -12.82 13.72 11.58
CA MET A 1 -11.48 13.91 10.97
C MET A 1 -10.44 13.43 11.96
N MET A 2 -9.51 12.55 11.56
CA MET A 2 -8.40 12.19 12.45
C MET A 2 -7.60 13.46 12.73
N GLY A 3 -7.44 13.85 14.00
CA GLY A 3 -6.77 15.09 14.44
C GLY A 3 -5.25 15.08 14.26
N VAL A 4 -4.78 14.63 13.10
CA VAL A 4 -3.37 14.49 12.74
C VAL A 4 -3.02 15.42 11.58
N THR A 5 -1.77 15.88 11.55
CA THR A 5 -1.29 16.78 10.48
C THR A 5 -1.14 16.02 9.16
N ARG A 6 -1.23 16.76 8.04
CA ARG A 6 -1.02 16.21 6.69
C ARG A 6 0.34 15.54 6.54
N GLU A 7 1.39 16.14 7.11
CA GLU A 7 2.72 15.55 7.07
C GLU A 7 2.80 14.26 7.90
N ARG A 8 2.07 14.21 9.02
CA ARG A 8 2.01 12.98 9.82
C ARG A 8 1.34 11.84 9.04
N ILE A 9 0.30 12.14 8.28
CA ILE A 9 -0.34 11.16 7.37
C ILE A 9 0.67 10.66 6.34
N ARG A 10 1.39 11.57 5.67
CA ARG A 10 2.41 11.22 4.67
C ARG A 10 3.53 10.33 5.22
N GLN A 11 4.00 10.61 6.44
CA GLN A 11 4.99 9.77 7.12
C GLN A 11 4.48 8.36 7.42
N ILE A 12 3.22 8.25 7.87
CA ILE A 12 2.58 6.95 8.15
C ILE A 12 2.45 6.15 6.85
N GLU A 13 2.02 6.79 5.76
CA GLU A 13 1.91 6.16 4.45
C GLU A 13 3.25 5.64 3.94
N ALA A 14 4.30 6.47 3.96
CA ALA A 14 5.64 6.04 3.54
C ALA A 14 6.15 4.84 4.35
N LYS A 15 5.92 4.84 5.67
CA LYS A 15 6.28 3.73 6.55
C LYS A 15 5.46 2.47 6.27
N ALA A 16 4.17 2.61 5.97
CA ALA A 16 3.28 1.50 5.63
C ALA A 16 3.67 0.87 4.28
N LEU A 17 3.89 1.68 3.24
CA LEU A 17 4.32 1.21 1.92
C LEU A 17 5.62 0.41 2.00
N LYS A 18 6.64 0.94 2.69
CA LYS A 18 7.92 0.23 2.91
C LYS A 18 7.72 -1.11 3.63
N LYS A 19 6.76 -1.19 4.55
CA LYS A 19 6.41 -2.45 5.22
C LYS A 19 5.76 -3.43 4.24
N LEU A 20 4.77 -2.99 3.46
CA LEU A 20 4.02 -3.86 2.55
C LEU A 20 4.88 -4.44 1.42
N GLN A 21 5.97 -3.77 1.01
CA GLN A 21 6.93 -4.27 0.02
C GLN A 21 7.74 -5.50 0.47
N HIS A 22 7.74 -5.85 1.77
CA HIS A 22 8.45 -7.03 2.26
C HIS A 22 7.86 -8.32 1.67
N LYS A 23 8.72 -9.21 1.15
CA LYS A 23 8.34 -10.44 0.42
C LYS A 23 7.12 -11.15 0.99
N LYS A 24 7.13 -11.53 2.27
CA LYS A 24 6.00 -12.23 2.93
C LYS A 24 4.65 -11.49 2.80
N ARG A 25 4.64 -10.15 2.92
CA ARG A 25 3.40 -9.35 2.81
C ARG A 25 3.04 -9.07 1.36
N LYS A 26 4.04 -8.83 0.52
CA LYS A 26 3.85 -8.68 -0.93
C LYS A 26 3.24 -9.94 -1.55
N ASP A 27 3.74 -11.12 -1.19
CA ASP A 27 3.26 -12.40 -1.71
C ASP A 27 1.78 -12.63 -1.36
N GLN A 28 1.33 -12.20 -0.17
CA GLN A 28 -0.09 -12.24 0.23
C GLN A 28 -0.99 -11.25 -0.55
N LEU A 29 -0.39 -10.19 -1.10
CA LEU A 29 -1.08 -9.15 -1.86
C LEU A 29 -1.00 -9.38 -3.38
N ALA A 30 -0.13 -10.29 -3.82
CA ALA A 30 0.14 -10.54 -5.24
C ALA A 30 -1.11 -11.05 -5.99
N ASP A 31 -1.90 -11.91 -5.34
CA ASP A 31 -3.12 -12.48 -5.91
C ASP A 31 -4.20 -11.41 -6.19
N PHE A 32 -4.18 -10.30 -5.45
CA PHE A 32 -5.09 -9.17 -5.67
C PHE A 32 -4.67 -8.27 -6.83
N SER A 33 -3.43 -8.39 -7.31
CA SER A 33 -2.91 -7.61 -8.43
C SER A 33 -3.32 -8.17 -9.79
N GLN A 34 -3.99 -9.34 -9.84
CA GLN A 34 -4.43 -10.01 -11.07
C GLN A 34 -5.72 -9.43 -11.70
N TYR A 35 -6.07 -8.17 -11.42
CA TYR A 35 -6.96 -7.44 -12.32
C TYR A 35 -6.15 -7.02 -13.54
N ASN A 36 -6.07 -7.94 -14.50
CA ASN A 36 -5.67 -7.65 -15.86
C ASN A 36 -6.55 -6.51 -16.38
N TYR A 37 -5.95 -5.35 -16.65
CA TYR A 37 -6.51 -4.37 -17.58
C TYR A 37 -6.34 -4.90 -19.01
N ASP A 38 -6.81 -6.12 -19.26
CA ASP A 38 -6.92 -6.72 -20.60
C ASP A 38 -8.33 -6.50 -21.16
N GLU A 39 -8.91 -5.31 -20.94
CA GLU A 39 -10.04 -4.85 -21.74
C GLU A 39 -9.82 -3.41 -22.23
N LYS A 40 -9.44 -3.36 -23.51
CA LYS A 40 -9.38 -2.26 -24.49
C LYS A 40 -8.11 -1.42 -24.61
#